data_AF-A0ABC8SPF8-F1
#
_entry.id   AF-A0ABC8SPF8-F1
#
_cell.length_a   1.000
_cell.length_b   1.000
_cell.length_c   1.000
_cell.angle_alpha   90.00
_cell.angle_beta   90.00
_cell.angle_gamma   90.00
#
_symmetry.space_group_name_H-M   'P 1'
#
loop_
_entity.id
_entity.type
_entity.pdbx_description
1 polymer ?
#
loop_
_entity_poly.entity_id
_entity_poly.type
_entity_poly.pdbx_seq_one_letter_code
_entity_poly.pdbx_strand_id
1 'polypeptide(L)'
;MINDSMVREAVMKILKPNPKLADFIKVECSRGSWKGIITRLWPNTKYIDEIVTGTMSQYIPTVDCYSSGLPLVCTMYASSECYFGVNLSHLCQPSEVSYTLIPTMAYLGFLPVNWKDGGTDSHSEPRPEDPKSAPQIRGTHRFFEDCCLTMEESLNSVYRQGRVSDKSIGPLEIKMVESEASITSTRHHDA
;
A
#
# COMPACT_ATOMS: atom_id res chain seq x y z
N MET A 1 -16.04 30.40 15.65
CA MET A 1 -17.45 30.44 15.23
C MET A 1 -17.58 29.55 14.00
N ILE A 2 -18.53 28.61 13.98
CA ILE A 2 -18.75 27.72 12.82
C ILE A 2 -19.71 28.44 11.86
N ASN A 3 -19.23 28.78 10.66
CA ASN A 3 -19.99 29.56 9.68
C ASN A 3 -20.86 28.69 8.77
N ASP A 4 -20.46 27.44 8.55
CA ASP A 4 -21.24 26.48 7.76
C ASP A 4 -22.44 25.97 8.57
N SER A 5 -23.65 26.10 8.02
CA SER A 5 -24.88 25.72 8.70
C SER A 5 -25.01 24.22 8.90
N MET A 6 -24.61 23.41 7.92
CA MET A 6 -24.69 21.95 8.00
C MET A 6 -23.73 21.40 9.06
N VAL A 7 -22.50 21.91 9.08
CA VAL A 7 -21.50 21.54 10.10
C VAL A 7 -21.98 21.97 11.48
N ARG A 8 -22.50 23.19 11.63
CA ARG A 8 -23.01 23.68 12.91
C ARG A 8 -24.16 22.80 13.42
N GLU A 9 -25.12 22.48 12.58
CA GLU A 9 -26.25 21.61 12.94
C GLU A 9 -25.80 20.20 13.36
N ALA A 10 -24.83 19.61 12.65
CA ALA A 10 -24.30 18.29 13.00
C ALA A 10 -23.57 18.32 14.37
N VAL A 11 -22.72 19.32 14.60
CA VAL A 11 -21.94 19.46 15.84
C VAL A 11 -22.85 19.73 17.04
N MET A 12 -23.88 20.56 16.89
CA MET A 12 -24.80 20.92 17.98
C MET A 12 -25.64 19.74 18.49
N LYS A 13 -25.77 18.64 17.73
CA LYS A 13 -26.42 17.40 18.19
C LYS A 13 -25.60 16.66 19.25
N ILE A 14 -24.27 16.84 19.25
CA ILE A 14 -23.33 16.10 20.11
C ILE A 14 -22.75 17.03 21.19
N LEU A 15 -22.44 18.27 20.82
CA LEU A 15 -21.77 19.23 21.68
C LEU A 15 -22.68 19.68 22.82
N LYS A 16 -22.23 19.42 24.06
CA LYS A 16 -22.84 19.94 25.28
C LYS A 16 -21.79 20.74 26.05
N PRO A 17 -22.16 21.86 26.70
CA PRO A 17 -21.23 22.59 27.55
C PRO A 17 -20.62 21.67 28.60
N ASN A 18 -19.29 21.53 28.58
CA ASN A 18 -18.55 20.71 29.54
C ASN A 18 -17.23 21.42 29.92
N PRO A 19 -17.25 22.30 30.93
CA PRO A 19 -16.06 23.04 31.36
C PRO A 19 -14.91 22.13 31.81
N LYS A 20 -15.22 21.01 32.49
CA LYS A 20 -14.21 20.06 32.96
C LYS A 20 -13.43 19.43 31.81
N LEU A 21 -14.13 19.04 30.74
CA LEU A 21 -13.49 18.51 29.53
C LEU A 21 -12.64 19.59 28.84
N ALA A 22 -13.14 20.83 28.78
CA ALA A 22 -12.39 21.94 28.20
C ALA A 22 -11.10 22.24 28.97
N ASP A 23 -11.17 22.26 30.31
CA ASP A 23 -10.00 22.45 31.17
C ASP A 23 -9.00 21.30 31.02
N PHE A 24 -9.47 20.05 30.95
CA PHE A 24 -8.62 18.88 30.68
C PHE A 24 -7.87 19.01 29.34
N ILE A 25 -8.57 19.32 28.25
CA ILE A 25 -7.94 19.50 26.93
C ILE A 25 -6.92 20.64 26.97
N LYS A 26 -7.30 21.76 27.60
CA LYS A 26 -6.41 22.92 27.75
C LYS A 26 -5.12 22.55 28.49
N VAL A 27 -5.23 21.83 29.61
CA VAL A 27 -4.07 21.37 30.38
C VAL A 27 -3.17 20.48 29.52
N GLU A 28 -3.72 19.47 28.86
CA GLU A 28 -2.95 18.52 28.05
C GLU A 28 -2.25 19.18 26.85
N CYS A 29 -2.92 20.11 26.16
CA CYS A 29 -2.37 20.83 25.01
C CYS A 29 -1.41 21.97 25.39
N SER A 30 -1.49 22.50 26.61
CA SER A 30 -0.57 23.54 27.12
C SER A 30 0.78 23.00 27.59
N ARG A 31 0.97 21.67 27.58
CA ARG A 31 2.24 21.03 27.91
C ARG A 31 3.32 21.39 26.88
N GLY A 32 4.56 21.55 27.35
CA GLY A 32 5.70 21.87 26.48
C GLY A 32 6.12 20.75 25.50
N SER A 33 5.54 19.55 25.60
CA SER A 33 5.79 18.44 24.68
C SER A 33 4.50 17.73 24.30
N TRP A 34 4.36 17.48 23.00
CA TRP A 34 3.24 16.75 22.41
C TRP A 34 3.52 15.25 22.25
N LYS A 35 4.71 14.78 22.65
CA LYS A 35 5.03 13.35 22.63
C LYS A 35 3.98 12.57 23.42
N GLY A 36 3.26 11.64 22.80
CA GLY A 36 2.20 10.86 23.43
C GLY A 36 0.85 11.56 23.59
N ILE A 37 0.62 12.69 22.91
CA ILE A 37 -0.64 13.44 23.05
C ILE A 37 -1.88 12.59 22.73
N ILE A 38 -1.78 11.64 21.78
CA ILE A 38 -2.91 10.80 21.36
C ILE A 38 -3.40 9.95 22.53
N THR A 39 -2.49 9.27 23.23
CA THR A 39 -2.84 8.42 24.38
C THR A 39 -3.21 9.23 25.62
N ARG A 40 -2.84 10.51 25.70
CA ARG A 40 -3.30 11.39 26.79
C ARG A 40 -4.71 11.91 26.57
N LEU A 41 -5.02 12.40 25.37
CA LEU A 41 -6.36 12.89 25.03
C LEU A 41 -7.37 11.74 24.90
N TRP A 42 -6.94 10.61 24.34
CA TRP A 42 -7.75 9.42 24.14
C TRP A 42 -7.07 8.20 24.80
N PRO A 43 -7.18 8.05 26.13
CA PRO A 43 -6.49 6.99 26.88
C PRO A 43 -6.94 5.57 26.57
N ASN A 44 -8.09 5.41 25.92
CA ASN A 44 -8.64 4.11 25.55
C ASN A 44 -8.27 3.66 24.12
N THR A 45 -7.54 4.48 23.36
CA THR A 45 -7.10 4.13 22.00
C THR A 45 -6.22 2.87 22.02
N LYS A 46 -6.52 1.92 21.13
CA LYS A 46 -5.83 0.62 21.06
C LYS A 46 -4.81 0.55 19.94
N TYR A 47 -5.04 1.28 18.86
CA TYR A 47 -4.19 1.32 17.68
C TYR A 47 -4.53 2.59 16.86
N ILE A 48 -3.71 2.88 15.86
CA ILE A 48 -3.96 3.93 14.86
C ILE A 48 -4.21 3.25 13.52
N ASP A 49 -5.35 3.52 12.90
CA ASP A 49 -5.68 3.01 11.55
C ASP A 49 -5.26 4.05 10.50
N GLU A 50 -4.12 3.79 9.85
CA GLU A 50 -3.52 4.71 8.87
C GLU A 50 -2.61 3.95 7.90
N ILE A 51 -2.51 4.44 6.66
CA ILE A 51 -1.56 3.92 5.66
C ILE A 51 -0.16 4.40 6.03
N VAL A 52 0.71 3.46 6.40
CA VAL A 52 2.12 3.68 6.72
C VAL A 52 3.07 2.87 5.82
N THR A 53 2.55 2.30 4.73
CA THR A 53 3.32 1.58 3.70
C THR A 53 3.76 2.51 2.57
N GLY A 54 4.68 2.04 1.72
CA GLY A 54 5.18 2.81 0.58
C GLY A 54 5.85 4.12 1.02
N THR A 55 5.50 5.23 0.36
CA THR A 55 6.05 6.56 0.68
C THR A 55 5.59 7.09 2.03
N MET A 56 4.52 6.54 2.62
CA MET A 56 4.04 6.96 3.95
C MET A 56 4.92 6.42 5.09
N SER A 57 5.77 5.42 4.83
CA SER A 57 6.69 4.86 5.84
C SER A 57 7.62 5.91 6.48
N GLN A 58 7.93 6.99 5.76
CA GLN A 58 8.74 8.10 6.29
C GLN A 58 8.11 8.80 7.51
N TYR A 59 6.78 8.71 7.68
CA TYR A 59 6.06 9.36 8.77
C TYR A 59 5.95 8.50 10.03
N ILE A 60 6.31 7.22 9.98
CA ILE A 60 6.25 6.29 11.13
C ILE A 60 6.89 6.91 12.39
N PRO A 61 8.12 7.48 12.36
CA PRO A 61 8.73 8.05 13.56
C PRO A 61 7.96 9.24 14.14
N THR A 62 7.31 10.03 13.28
CA THR A 62 6.47 11.17 13.70
C THR A 62 5.20 10.68 14.38
N VAL A 63 4.52 9.69 13.79
CA VAL A 63 3.30 9.11 14.38
C VAL A 63 3.62 8.43 15.70
N ASP A 64 4.72 7.67 15.79
CA ASP A 64 5.19 7.03 17.02
C ASP A 64 5.45 8.02 18.15
N CYS A 65 6.02 9.19 17.82
CA CYS A 65 6.23 10.27 18.79
C CYS A 65 4.89 10.72 19.41
N TYR A 66 3.84 10.93 18.62
CA TYR A 66 2.54 11.38 19.11
C TYR A 66 1.69 10.27 19.74
N SER A 67 1.88 9.02 19.31
CA SER A 67 1.11 7.87 19.74
C SER A 67 1.67 7.20 20.99
N SER A 68 2.93 7.46 21.33
CA SER A 68 3.68 6.69 22.35
C SER A 68 3.83 5.21 21.97
N GLY A 69 3.98 4.89 20.69
CA GLY A 69 4.17 3.52 20.20
C GLY A 69 2.91 2.68 20.21
N LEU A 70 1.74 3.30 20.00
CA LEU A 70 0.53 2.52 19.69
C LEU A 70 0.74 1.75 18.38
N PRO A 71 0.23 0.51 18.25
CA PRO A 71 0.26 -0.24 17.00
C PRO A 71 -0.32 0.58 15.84
N LEU A 72 0.41 0.58 14.71
CA LEU A 72 -0.02 1.19 13.46
C LEU A 72 -0.64 0.10 12.58
N VAL A 73 -1.89 0.28 12.18
CA VAL A 73 -2.68 -0.70 11.43
C VAL A 73 -2.91 -0.19 10.03
N CYS A 74 -2.40 -0.91 9.04
CA CYS A 74 -2.64 -0.67 7.63
C CYS A 74 -3.71 -1.61 7.10
N THR A 75 -4.97 -1.17 7.08
CA THR A 75 -6.10 -2.08 6.84
C THR A 75 -6.30 -2.45 5.36
N MET A 76 -6.26 -1.46 4.47
CA MET A 76 -6.67 -1.64 3.06
C MET A 76 -5.61 -1.19 2.07
N TYR A 77 -5.61 -1.84 0.91
CA TYR A 77 -4.91 -1.40 -0.29
C TYR A 77 -5.94 -1.15 -1.40
N ALA A 78 -6.01 0.10 -1.87
CA ALA A 78 -7.01 0.55 -2.84
C ALA A 78 -6.48 1.75 -3.66
N SER A 79 -7.12 2.02 -4.78
CA SER A 79 -6.97 3.23 -5.58
C SER A 79 -8.33 3.79 -5.99
N SER A 80 -8.35 4.88 -6.77
CA SER A 80 -9.58 5.41 -7.38
C SER A 80 -10.23 4.42 -8.35
N GLU A 81 -9.45 3.54 -8.98
CA GLU A 81 -9.91 2.60 -9.99
C GLU A 81 -10.39 1.28 -9.40
N CYS A 82 -9.85 0.85 -8.25
CA CYS A 82 -10.19 -0.46 -7.66
C CYS A 82 -9.83 -0.57 -6.17
N TYR A 83 -10.64 -1.33 -5.44
CA TYR A 83 -10.25 -1.87 -4.13
C TYR A 83 -9.51 -3.19 -4.36
N PHE A 84 -8.28 -3.32 -3.88
CA PHE A 84 -7.44 -4.46 -4.24
C PHE A 84 -7.44 -5.52 -3.16
N GLY A 85 -7.21 -5.13 -1.91
CA GLY A 85 -6.93 -6.11 -0.86
C GLY A 85 -6.93 -5.54 0.54
N VAL A 86 -6.77 -6.45 1.49
CA VAL A 86 -6.77 -6.16 2.93
C VAL A 86 -5.55 -6.79 3.60
N ASN A 87 -5.05 -6.16 4.65
CA ASN A 87 -4.05 -6.77 5.51
C ASN A 87 -4.74 -7.72 6.50
N LEU A 88 -4.47 -9.02 6.39
CA LEU A 88 -5.02 -10.03 7.31
C LEU A 88 -4.27 -10.06 8.65
N SER A 89 -3.01 -9.64 8.65
CA SER A 89 -2.12 -9.55 9.81
C SER A 89 -2.09 -8.12 10.35
N HIS A 90 -3.21 -7.68 10.90
CA HIS A 90 -3.47 -6.29 11.32
C HIS A 90 -2.53 -5.74 12.41
N LEU A 91 -1.78 -6.58 13.14
CA LEU A 91 -0.83 -6.15 14.17
C LEU A 91 0.64 -6.44 13.80
N CYS A 92 0.94 -6.73 12.53
CA CYS A 92 2.33 -6.88 12.10
C CYS A 92 3.09 -5.55 12.19
N GLN A 93 4.42 -5.61 12.12
CA GLN A 93 5.22 -4.40 12.05
C GLN A 93 4.91 -3.64 10.74
N PRO A 94 4.98 -2.31 10.72
CA PRO A 94 4.75 -1.53 9.50
C PRO A 94 5.60 -1.97 8.30
N SER A 95 6.82 -2.46 8.53
CA SER A 95 7.73 -2.99 7.50
C SER A 95 7.33 -4.37 6.96
N GLU A 96 6.43 -5.07 7.64
CA GLU A 96 6.00 -6.45 7.33
C GLU A 96 4.55 -6.50 6.79
N VAL A 97 3.95 -5.33 6.53
CA VAL A 97 2.59 -5.26 6.00
C VAL A 97 2.53 -5.94 4.63
N SER A 98 1.63 -6.91 4.51
CA SER A 98 1.29 -7.56 3.26
C SER A 98 -0.21 -7.48 3.03
N TYR A 99 -0.62 -7.25 1.79
CA TYR A 99 -2.01 -7.15 1.40
C TYR A 99 -2.44 -8.42 0.67
N THR A 100 -3.48 -9.08 1.19
CA THR A 100 -4.13 -10.18 0.50
C THR A 100 -5.16 -9.60 -0.47
N LEU A 101 -4.93 -9.83 -1.77
CA LEU A 101 -5.82 -9.39 -2.83
C LEU A 101 -7.15 -10.15 -2.74
N ILE A 102 -8.26 -9.45 -2.92
CA ILE A 102 -9.60 -10.03 -2.89
C ILE A 102 -9.99 -10.40 -4.32
N PRO A 103 -10.02 -11.71 -4.69
CA PRO A 103 -10.15 -12.13 -6.09
C PRO A 103 -11.48 -11.73 -6.75
N THR A 104 -12.50 -11.39 -5.95
CA THR A 104 -13.82 -10.97 -6.43
C THR A 104 -13.91 -9.47 -6.71
N MET A 105 -12.90 -8.66 -6.36
CA MET A 105 -12.93 -7.21 -6.57
C MET A 105 -12.57 -6.80 -7.99
N ALA A 106 -11.66 -7.53 -8.64
CA ALA A 106 -11.27 -7.32 -10.03
C ALA A 106 -10.60 -8.56 -10.61
N TYR A 107 -10.53 -8.63 -11.93
CA TYR A 107 -9.65 -9.55 -12.63
C TYR A 107 -8.22 -8.97 -12.63
N LEU A 108 -7.26 -9.69 -12.04
CA LEU A 108 -5.91 -9.20 -11.78
C LEU A 108 -4.87 -9.98 -12.61
N GLY A 109 -4.09 -9.28 -13.42
CA GLY A 109 -2.90 -9.80 -14.11
C GLY A 109 -1.61 -9.19 -13.55
N PHE A 110 -0.51 -9.95 -13.57
CA PHE A 110 0.79 -9.50 -13.04
C PHE A 110 1.87 -9.57 -14.12
N LEU A 111 2.61 -8.47 -14.29
CA LEU A 111 3.78 -8.41 -15.17
C LEU A 111 5.06 -8.69 -14.36
N PRO A 112 5.88 -9.69 -14.73
CA PRO A 112 7.17 -9.91 -14.09
C PRO A 112 8.13 -8.75 -14.39
N VAL A 113 8.84 -8.25 -13.38
CA VAL A 113 9.93 -7.28 -13.54
C VAL A 113 11.26 -7.99 -13.27
N ASN A 114 12.17 -7.94 -14.23
CA ASN A 114 13.53 -8.41 -14.04
C ASN A 114 14.37 -7.23 -13.54
N TRP A 115 14.75 -7.26 -12.26
CA TRP A 115 15.75 -6.35 -11.74
C TRP A 115 17.12 -6.81 -12.22
N LYS A 116 17.66 -6.15 -13.25
CA LYS A 116 19.10 -6.27 -13.53
C LYS A 116 19.80 -5.40 -12.50
N ASP A 117 20.46 -6.04 -11.54
CA ASP A 117 21.40 -5.36 -10.65
C ASP A 117 22.35 -4.48 -11.48
N GLY A 118 22.44 -3.20 -11.10
CA GLY A 118 23.20 -2.22 -11.87
C GLY A 118 24.68 -2.57 -12.00
N GLY A 119 25.09 -2.92 -13.22
CA GLY A 119 26.30 -2.45 -13.90
C GLY A 119 27.67 -2.75 -13.29
N THR A 120 28.33 -3.80 -13.82
CA THR A 120 29.71 -3.66 -14.30
C THR A 120 29.72 -3.85 -15.82
N ASP A 121 29.83 -2.74 -16.56
CA ASP A 121 30.18 -2.76 -17.97
C ASP A 121 31.57 -3.40 -18.11
N SER A 122 31.59 -4.65 -18.58
CA SER A 122 32.77 -5.19 -19.25
C SER A 122 32.32 -5.72 -20.61
N HIS A 123 32.61 -4.92 -21.63
CA HIS A 123 32.62 -5.36 -23.02
C HIS A 123 33.47 -6.64 -23.12
N SER A 124 32.83 -7.77 -23.42
CA SER A 124 33.51 -8.89 -24.03
C SER A 124 32.60 -9.50 -25.11
N GLU A 125 33.16 -9.59 -26.32
CA GLU A 125 32.51 -10.18 -27.49
C GLU A 125 32.15 -11.66 -27.25
N PRO A 126 31.10 -12.18 -27.89
CA PRO A 126 30.64 -13.55 -27.68
C PRO A 126 31.56 -14.56 -28.41
N ARG A 127 31.99 -15.59 -27.68
CA ARG A 127 32.71 -16.76 -28.23
C ARG A 127 31.69 -17.85 -28.63
N PRO A 128 31.93 -18.67 -29.67
CA PRO A 128 30.92 -19.60 -30.19
C PRO A 128 30.83 -20.93 -29.40
N GLU A 129 29.58 -21.45 -29.36
CA GLU A 129 29.14 -22.86 -29.25
C GLU A 129 29.20 -23.59 -27.87
N ASP A 130 28.01 -23.94 -27.32
CA ASP A 130 27.56 -25.35 -27.24
C ASP A 130 26.06 -25.48 -26.80
N PRO A 131 25.29 -26.45 -27.35
CA PRO A 131 23.82 -26.47 -27.28
C PRO A 131 23.29 -27.29 -26.09
N LYS A 132 22.83 -26.61 -25.03
CA LYS A 132 21.81 -27.16 -24.10
C LYS A 132 20.74 -26.12 -23.85
N SER A 133 19.65 -26.27 -24.57
CA SER A 133 18.46 -25.43 -24.58
C SER A 133 17.70 -25.48 -23.24
N ALA A 134 17.77 -24.40 -22.47
CA ALA A 134 16.60 -23.88 -21.77
C ALA A 134 15.84 -22.97 -22.77
N PRO A 135 14.49 -22.96 -22.81
CA PRO A 135 13.77 -22.24 -23.85
C PRO A 135 14.00 -20.75 -23.69
N GLN A 136 14.70 -20.16 -24.65
CA GLN A 136 14.86 -18.72 -24.78
C GLN A 136 13.48 -18.15 -25.14
N ILE A 137 12.82 -17.53 -24.16
CA ILE A 137 11.47 -16.96 -24.30
C ILE A 137 11.55 -15.71 -25.20
N ARG A 138 11.60 -15.94 -26.52
CA ARG A 138 11.51 -14.93 -27.58
C ARG A 138 10.06 -14.57 -27.94
N GLY A 139 9.08 -15.16 -27.24
CA GLY A 139 7.64 -14.97 -27.50
C GLY A 139 6.95 -13.93 -26.61
N THR A 140 7.65 -13.25 -25.71
CA THR A 140 7.06 -12.42 -24.65
C THR A 140 6.35 -11.17 -25.18
N HIS A 141 6.89 -10.45 -26.17
CA HIS A 141 6.31 -9.16 -26.57
C HIS A 141 4.89 -9.27 -27.15
N ARG A 142 4.65 -10.20 -28.08
CA ARG A 142 3.31 -10.41 -28.64
C ARG A 142 2.33 -10.95 -27.61
N PHE A 143 2.79 -11.85 -26.75
CA PHE A 143 1.96 -12.39 -25.68
C PHE A 143 1.49 -11.30 -24.71
N PHE A 144 2.36 -10.36 -24.35
CA PHE A 144 2.00 -9.23 -23.49
C PHE A 144 1.08 -8.22 -24.18
N GLU A 145 1.30 -7.92 -25.45
CA GLU A 145 0.42 -7.05 -26.24
C GLU A 145 -0.99 -7.66 -26.36
N ASP A 146 -1.07 -8.96 -26.68
CA ASP A 146 -2.33 -9.69 -26.78
C ASP A 146 -3.05 -9.77 -25.42
N CYS A 147 -2.32 -9.96 -24.31
CA CYS A 147 -2.91 -9.94 -22.97
C CYS A 147 -3.44 -8.55 -22.56
N CYS A 148 -2.68 -7.49 -22.83
CA CYS A 148 -3.11 -6.12 -22.56
C CYS A 148 -4.33 -5.74 -23.40
N LEU A 149 -4.33 -6.08 -24.70
CA LEU A 149 -5.49 -5.92 -25.58
C LEU A 149 -6.70 -6.71 -25.08
N THR A 150 -6.52 -7.97 -24.72
CA THR A 150 -7.62 -8.81 -24.21
C THR A 150 -8.21 -8.24 -22.92
N MET A 151 -7.38 -7.71 -22.01
CA MET A 151 -7.85 -7.08 -20.78
C MET A 151 -8.55 -5.75 -21.06
N GLU A 152 -8.00 -4.88 -21.92
CA GLU A 152 -8.66 -3.63 -22.34
C GLU A 152 -10.00 -3.89 -23.05
N GLU A 153 -10.08 -4.95 -23.86
CA GLU A 153 -11.30 -5.44 -24.50
C GLU A 153 -12.30 -6.07 -23.53
N SER A 154 -11.87 -6.45 -22.32
CA SER A 154 -12.77 -6.94 -21.26
C SER A 154 -13.34 -5.81 -20.39
N LEU A 155 -12.75 -4.60 -20.44
CA LEU A 155 -13.21 -3.45 -19.67
C LEU A 155 -14.44 -2.79 -20.29
N ASN A 156 -15.22 -2.10 -19.46
CA ASN A 156 -16.52 -1.54 -19.85
C ASN A 156 -16.41 -0.42 -20.91
N SER A 157 -17.51 -0.11 -21.59
CA SER A 157 -17.55 0.86 -22.70
C SER A 157 -17.11 2.28 -22.30
N VAL A 158 -17.28 2.65 -21.03
CA VAL A 158 -16.90 3.97 -20.49
C VAL A 158 -15.37 4.10 -20.43
N TYR A 159 -14.67 3.05 -19.98
CA TYR A 159 -13.21 3.02 -19.98
C TYR A 159 -12.64 3.15 -21.40
N ARG A 160 -13.21 2.44 -22.38
CA ARG A 160 -12.77 2.49 -23.78
C ARG A 160 -12.95 3.88 -24.38
N GLN A 161 -14.06 4.54 -24.08
CA GLN A 161 -14.32 5.92 -24.50
C GLN A 161 -13.28 6.89 -23.92
N GLY A 162 -12.97 6.78 -22.63
CA GLY A 162 -11.97 7.61 -21.95
C GLY A 162 -10.54 7.40 -22.46
N ARG A 163 -10.20 6.18 -22.91
CA ARG A 163 -8.87 5.84 -23.44
C ARG A 163 -8.68 6.23 -24.91
N VAL A 164 -9.64 5.89 -25.77
CA VAL A 164 -9.50 6.00 -27.23
C VAL A 164 -9.96 7.37 -27.74
N SER A 165 -11.14 7.82 -27.29
CA SER A 165 -11.80 9.00 -27.82
C SER A 165 -11.38 10.26 -27.09
N ASP A 166 -11.45 10.23 -25.75
CA ASP A 166 -11.28 11.44 -24.94
C ASP A 166 -9.82 11.62 -24.48
N LYS A 167 -9.00 10.57 -24.59
CA LYS A 167 -7.59 10.48 -24.12
C LYS A 167 -7.39 10.98 -22.69
N SER A 168 -8.46 10.99 -21.89
CA SER A 168 -8.46 11.40 -20.49
C SER A 168 -7.87 10.32 -19.58
N ILE A 169 -7.75 9.09 -20.08
CA ILE A 169 -7.17 7.94 -19.40
C ILE A 169 -5.85 7.55 -20.09
N GLY A 170 -4.75 7.59 -19.33
CA GLY A 170 -3.43 7.13 -19.76
C GLY A 170 -3.35 5.61 -19.92
N PRO A 171 -2.29 5.09 -20.57
CA PRO A 171 -2.05 3.64 -20.60
C PRO A 171 -1.88 3.09 -19.18
N LEU A 172 -2.27 1.82 -18.98
CA LEU A 172 -2.10 1.13 -17.70
C LEU A 172 -0.61 0.97 -17.37
N GLU A 173 -0.15 1.54 -16.26
CA GLU A 173 1.23 1.43 -15.78
C GLU A 173 1.29 0.63 -14.46
N ILE A 174 2.11 -0.42 -14.41
CA ILE A 174 2.23 -1.35 -13.27
C ILE A 174 3.71 -1.45 -12.82
N LYS A 175 3.97 -1.48 -11.50
CA LYS A 175 5.31 -1.66 -10.88
C LYS A 175 5.35 -2.86 -9.92
N MET A 176 6.51 -3.50 -9.78
CA MET A 176 6.70 -4.78 -9.04
C MET A 176 7.38 -4.61 -7.66
N VAL A 177 7.11 -5.54 -6.74
CA VAL A 177 7.81 -5.76 -5.45
C VAL A 177 8.22 -7.24 -5.35
N GLU A 178 9.42 -7.54 -4.84
CA GLU A 178 9.98 -8.91 -4.72
C GLU A 178 9.37 -9.74 -3.57
N SER A 179 9.39 -11.07 -3.73
CA SER A 179 9.01 -12.08 -2.73
C SER A 179 10.24 -12.91 -2.34
N GLU A 180 10.57 -12.97 -1.04
CA GLU A 180 11.59 -13.89 -0.53
C GLU A 180 11.09 -15.34 -0.57
N ALA A 181 11.96 -16.25 -1.02
CA ALA A 181 11.68 -17.66 -1.19
C ALA A 181 12.43 -18.51 -0.15
N SER A 182 11.73 -19.51 0.38
CA SER A 182 12.21 -20.83 0.83
C SER A 182 12.57 -21.00 2.32
N ILE A 183 11.62 -21.59 3.05
CA ILE A 183 11.84 -22.44 4.22
C ILE A 183 12.64 -23.67 3.75
N THR A 184 13.93 -23.76 4.08
CA THR A 184 14.65 -25.05 4.05
C THR A 184 14.50 -25.75 5.39
N SER A 185 13.66 -26.80 5.37
CA SER A 185 13.65 -27.88 6.35
C SER A 185 14.96 -28.67 6.28
N THR A 186 15.66 -28.78 7.40
CA THR A 186 16.65 -29.85 7.61
C THR A 186 16.42 -30.44 9.00
N ARG A 187 15.84 -31.65 9.04
CA ARG A 187 15.92 -32.59 10.17
C ARG A 187 16.79 -33.78 9.77
N HIS A 188 17.37 -34.39 10.82
CA HIS A 188 18.16 -35.64 10.92
C HIS A 188 19.68 -35.47 10.78
N HIS A 189 20.54 -36.05 11.62
CA HIS A 189 20.39 -37.01 12.74
C HIS A 189 21.69 -37.02 13.59
N ASP A 190 21.51 -37.26 14.89
CA ASP A 190 22.32 -38.06 15.84
C ASP A 190 23.70 -37.65 16.40
N ALA A 191 23.78 -37.98 17.70
CA ALA A 191 24.88 -38.11 18.67
C ALA A 191 25.35 -36.84 19.41
#